data_AF-A0A961KTF0-F1
#
_entry.id   AF-A0A961KTF0-F1
#
_cell.length_a   1.000
_cell.length_b   1.000
_cell.length_c   1.000
_cell.angle_alpha   90.00
_cell.angle_beta   90.00
_cell.angle_gamma   90.00
#
_symmetry.space_group_name_H-M   'P 1'
#
loop_
_entity.id
_entity.type
_entity.pdbx_description
1 polymer ?
#
loop_
_entity_poly.entity_id
_entity_poly.type
_entity_poly.pdbx_seq_one_letter_code
_entity_poly.pdbx_strand_id
1 'polypeptide(L)'
;MDRSKIAEQTAEFASLMQRAQELAQRSSASALAKATGNEFSVLDSGTVAQAYARVGMKLAQNPFALAQFQIDLWSNSAKAWAGAWTGEGEDSKDRRFRDGRWTSDPVSRGLRDVHLAIEGAADRLIETLPKGDKDSLRVRFYTRQLLSALSPSNYLALNPAARERFLETDGRSLLDGFRNLLDDLERGDGRLDINMTDREAFEVGRDLATTPGQVIYQNELIQLIHYEPLTKTQFKRPLLFVPPWINKYYIFDMKPENSL
;
A
#
# COMPACT_ATOMS: atom_id res chain seq x y z
N MET A 1 -7.12 17.16 -29.42
CA MET A 1 -6.50 17.77 -28.23
C MET A 1 -6.23 19.23 -28.53
N ASP A 2 -6.76 20.14 -27.71
CA ASP A 2 -6.62 21.60 -27.89
C ASP A 2 -5.17 22.04 -27.63
N ARG A 3 -4.62 22.87 -28.52
CA ARG A 3 -3.24 23.40 -28.40
C ARG A 3 -3.07 24.24 -27.14
N SER A 4 -4.12 24.91 -26.68
CA SER A 4 -4.10 25.70 -25.43
C SER A 4 -3.89 24.79 -24.21
N LYS A 5 -4.64 23.69 -24.14
CA LYS A 5 -4.57 22.67 -23.08
C LYS A 5 -3.20 21.99 -23.02
N ILE A 6 -2.61 21.67 -24.18
CA ILE A 6 -1.25 21.10 -24.24
C ILE A 6 -0.22 22.09 -23.67
N ALA A 7 -0.34 23.38 -24.01
CA ALA A 7 0.57 24.41 -23.52
C ALA A 7 0.46 24.57 -21.99
N GLU A 8 -0.76 24.58 -21.46
CA GLU A 8 -1.00 24.65 -20.01
C GLU A 8 -0.44 23.44 -19.27
N GLN A 9 -0.73 22.22 -19.75
CA GLN A 9 -0.21 20.98 -19.17
C GLN A 9 1.32 20.89 -19.24
N THR A 10 1.93 21.41 -20.30
CA THR A 10 3.39 21.46 -20.44
C THR A 10 4.02 22.43 -19.44
N ALA A 11 3.42 23.60 -19.25
CA ALA A 11 3.86 24.58 -18.25
C ALA A 11 3.71 24.02 -16.82
N GLU A 12 2.58 23.37 -16.53
CA GLU A 12 2.34 22.69 -15.26
C GLU A 12 3.39 21.60 -15.02
N PHE A 13 3.64 20.74 -16.00
CA PHE A 13 4.67 19.70 -15.90
C PHE A 13 6.05 20.30 -15.60
N ALA A 14 6.44 21.38 -16.30
CA ALA A 14 7.70 22.08 -16.05
C ALA A 14 7.78 22.60 -14.61
N SER A 15 6.69 23.15 -14.07
CA SER A 15 6.62 23.62 -12.69
C SER A 15 6.75 22.48 -11.67
N LEU A 16 6.11 21.32 -11.92
CA LEU A 16 6.21 20.15 -11.06
C LEU A 16 7.62 19.55 -11.10
N MET A 17 8.27 19.55 -12.26
CA MET A 17 9.67 19.11 -12.41
C MET A 17 10.64 20.02 -11.66
N GLN A 18 10.43 21.33 -11.69
CA GLN A 18 11.22 22.27 -10.89
C GLN A 18 11.02 22.00 -9.39
N ARG A 19 9.77 21.84 -8.94
CA ARG A 19 9.44 21.51 -7.56
C ARG A 19 10.10 20.20 -7.12
N ALA A 20 10.10 19.18 -7.98
CA ALA A 20 10.80 17.92 -7.75
C ALA A 20 12.32 18.08 -7.60
N GLN A 21 12.95 18.94 -8.41
CA GLN A 21 14.38 19.24 -8.30
C GLN A 21 14.70 19.96 -6.99
N GLU A 22 13.90 20.96 -6.59
CA GLU A 22 14.07 21.67 -5.32
C GLU A 22 13.94 20.71 -4.14
N LEU A 23 12.95 19.82 -4.17
CA LEU A 23 12.78 18.76 -3.19
C LEU A 23 13.97 17.80 -3.13
N ALA A 24 14.48 17.36 -4.28
CA ALA A 24 15.66 16.49 -4.34
C ALA A 24 16.92 17.18 -3.79
N GLN A 25 17.08 18.48 -4.03
CA GLN A 25 18.17 19.27 -3.46
C GLN A 25 18.02 19.42 -1.94
N ARG A 26 16.82 19.72 -1.44
CA ARG A 26 16.55 19.79 0.01
C ARG A 26 16.72 18.43 0.69
N SER A 27 16.21 17.36 0.07
CA SER A 27 16.29 16.01 0.61
C SER A 27 17.71 15.47 0.55
N SER A 28 18.53 15.80 -0.44
CA SER A 28 19.95 15.44 -0.45
C SER A 28 20.76 16.18 0.62
N ALA A 29 20.48 17.46 0.87
CA ALA A 29 21.06 18.20 1.99
C ALA A 29 20.61 17.63 3.34
N SER A 30 19.33 17.29 3.47
CA SER A 30 18.72 16.66 4.65
C SER A 30 19.22 15.21 4.83
N ALA A 31 19.46 14.47 3.75
CA ALA A 31 20.01 13.11 3.75
C ALA A 31 21.49 13.10 4.11
N LEU A 32 22.30 14.08 3.67
CA LEU A 32 23.67 14.24 4.14
C LEU A 32 23.72 14.54 5.65
N ALA A 33 22.76 15.34 6.15
CA ALA A 33 22.61 15.63 7.57
C ALA A 33 22.10 14.41 8.37
N LYS A 34 21.12 13.67 7.82
CA LYS A 34 20.51 12.45 8.42
C LYS A 34 21.41 11.21 8.31
N ALA A 35 22.35 11.17 7.36
CA ALA A 35 23.37 10.12 7.25
C ALA A 35 24.31 10.06 8.46
N THR A 36 24.34 11.11 9.29
CA THR A 36 25.11 11.13 10.54
C THR A 36 24.35 10.50 11.73
N GLY A 37 23.10 10.06 11.57
CA GLY A 37 22.33 9.44 12.64
C GLY A 37 21.09 8.65 12.22
N ASN A 38 21.20 7.32 12.28
CA ASN A 38 20.11 6.38 12.62
C ASN A 38 18.86 6.30 11.71
N GLU A 39 18.99 6.35 10.38
CA GLU A 39 17.91 5.78 9.55
C GLU A 39 18.06 4.26 9.47
N PHE A 40 17.15 3.55 10.17
CA PHE A 40 16.91 2.12 10.00
C PHE A 40 16.72 1.80 8.51
N SER A 41 17.73 1.20 7.86
CA SER A 41 17.49 0.52 6.59
C SER A 41 16.65 -0.71 6.89
N VAL A 42 15.38 -0.68 6.51
CA VAL A 42 14.43 -1.81 6.66
C VAL A 42 14.90 -3.02 5.85
N LEU A 43 15.76 -2.81 4.84
CA LEU A 43 16.34 -3.82 3.98
C LEU A 43 17.84 -3.97 4.23
N ASP A 44 18.22 -5.04 4.92
CA ASP A 44 19.59 -5.57 4.86
C ASP A 44 19.72 -6.42 3.60
N SER A 45 20.08 -5.78 2.48
CA SER A 45 20.23 -6.41 1.17
C SER A 45 21.23 -7.57 1.17
N GLY A 46 22.28 -7.48 1.99
CA GLY A 46 23.27 -8.55 2.17
C GLY A 46 22.65 -9.79 2.79
N THR A 47 21.88 -9.62 3.87
CA THR A 47 21.16 -10.73 4.51
C THR A 47 20.12 -11.35 3.57
N VAL A 48 19.41 -10.54 2.77
CA VAL A 48 18.44 -11.05 1.79
C VAL A 48 19.14 -11.87 0.71
N ALA A 49 20.22 -11.36 0.11
CA ALA A 49 20.99 -12.07 -0.90
C ALA A 49 21.54 -13.40 -0.39
N GLN A 50 22.07 -13.44 0.83
CA GLN A 50 22.56 -14.67 1.47
C GLN A 50 21.43 -15.67 1.75
N ALA A 51 20.23 -15.19 2.08
CA ALA A 51 19.06 -16.06 2.26
C ALA A 51 18.65 -16.71 0.93
N TYR A 52 18.59 -15.93 -0.16
CA TYR A 52 18.34 -16.46 -1.50
C TYR A 52 19.39 -17.47 -1.95
N ALA A 53 20.69 -17.19 -1.71
CA ALA A 53 21.75 -18.13 -2.07
C ALA A 53 21.60 -19.48 -1.33
N ARG A 54 21.39 -19.45 0.00
CA ARG A 54 21.24 -20.66 0.81
C ARG A 54 19.97 -21.44 0.49
N VAL A 55 18.85 -20.76 0.30
CA VAL A 55 17.59 -21.40 -0.12
C VAL A 55 17.70 -21.94 -1.55
N GLY A 56 18.34 -21.20 -2.45
CA GLY A 56 18.60 -21.64 -3.83
C GLY A 56 19.37 -22.95 -3.89
N MET A 57 20.42 -23.10 -3.07
CA MET A 57 21.16 -24.36 -2.95
C MET A 57 20.27 -25.52 -2.45
N LYS A 58 19.40 -25.28 -1.47
CA LYS A 58 18.44 -26.29 -0.97
C LYS A 58 17.43 -26.68 -2.06
N LEU A 59 16.92 -25.72 -2.83
CA LEU A 59 16.00 -25.98 -3.94
C LEU A 59 16.69 -26.73 -5.08
N ALA A 60 17.96 -26.45 -5.37
CA ALA A 60 18.74 -27.19 -6.36
C ALA A 60 18.90 -28.68 -6.02
N GLN A 61 18.86 -29.02 -4.73
CA GLN A 61 18.85 -30.42 -4.26
C GLN A 61 17.47 -31.10 -4.39
N ASN A 62 16.42 -30.34 -4.73
CA ASN A 62 15.08 -30.85 -4.99
C ASN A 62 14.70 -30.66 -6.48
N PRO A 63 15.25 -31.49 -7.39
CA PRO A 63 15.01 -31.36 -8.82
C PRO A 63 13.53 -31.55 -9.19
N PHE A 64 12.78 -32.33 -8.41
CA PHE A 64 11.36 -32.53 -8.62
C PHE A 64 10.55 -31.25 -8.38
N ALA A 65 10.82 -30.53 -7.27
CA ALA A 65 10.14 -29.26 -6.99
C ALA A 65 10.46 -28.20 -8.05
N LEU A 66 11.70 -28.14 -8.54
CA LEU A 66 12.09 -27.22 -9.62
C LEU A 66 11.44 -27.58 -10.96
N ALA A 67 11.41 -28.86 -11.31
CA ALA A 67 10.72 -29.32 -12.52
C ALA A 67 9.22 -29.01 -12.45
N GLN A 68 8.58 -29.28 -11.31
CA GLN A 68 7.16 -28.96 -11.11
C GLN A 68 6.91 -27.45 -11.21
N PHE A 69 7.77 -26.62 -10.61
CA PHE A 69 7.69 -25.17 -10.74
C PHE A 69 7.76 -24.72 -12.20
N GLN A 70 8.70 -25.26 -12.99
CA GLN A 70 8.82 -24.92 -14.42
C GLN A 70 7.58 -25.37 -15.20
N ILE A 71 7.10 -26.60 -14.98
CA ILE A 71 5.89 -27.12 -15.62
C ILE A 71 4.69 -26.24 -15.27
N ASP A 72 4.51 -25.91 -13.99
CA ASP A 72 3.42 -25.06 -13.52
C ASP A 72 3.49 -23.67 -14.12
N LEU A 73 4.68 -23.06 -14.15
CA LEU A 73 4.91 -21.74 -14.72
C LEU A 73 4.52 -21.72 -16.20
N TRP A 74 5.05 -22.65 -17.00
CA TRP A 74 4.79 -22.69 -18.44
C TRP A 74 3.35 -23.10 -18.75
N SER A 75 2.86 -24.19 -18.17
CA SER A 75 1.54 -24.74 -18.49
C SER A 75 0.41 -23.83 -18.01
N ASN A 76 0.50 -23.25 -16.81
CA ASN A 76 -0.54 -22.36 -16.31
C ASN A 76 -0.49 -20.99 -17.00
N SER A 77 0.69 -20.48 -17.36
CA SER A 77 0.79 -19.25 -18.17
C SER A 77 0.24 -19.46 -19.59
N ALA A 78 0.50 -20.61 -20.21
CA ALA A 78 -0.05 -20.94 -21.52
C ALA A 78 -1.58 -21.09 -21.46
N LYS A 79 -2.11 -21.78 -20.44
CA LYS A 79 -3.55 -21.88 -20.19
C LYS A 79 -4.18 -20.51 -19.95
N ALA A 80 -3.55 -19.65 -19.15
CA ALA A 80 -4.01 -18.30 -18.88
C ALA A 80 -4.12 -17.47 -20.17
N TRP A 81 -3.10 -17.49 -21.02
CA TRP A 81 -3.16 -16.82 -22.32
C TRP A 81 -4.21 -17.41 -23.25
N ALA A 82 -4.33 -18.74 -23.34
CA ALA A 82 -5.34 -19.39 -24.16
C ALA A 82 -6.77 -19.03 -23.71
N GLY A 83 -7.04 -19.15 -22.40
CA GLY A 83 -8.33 -18.80 -21.79
C GLY A 83 -8.69 -17.33 -21.98
N ALA A 84 -7.70 -16.43 -21.95
CA ALA A 84 -7.92 -15.02 -22.18
C ALA A 84 -8.49 -14.71 -23.58
N TRP A 85 -8.15 -15.51 -24.60
CA TRP A 85 -8.69 -15.36 -25.96
C TRP A 85 -10.05 -16.03 -26.15
N THR A 86 -10.30 -17.16 -25.49
CA THR A 86 -11.61 -17.84 -25.53
C THR A 86 -12.65 -17.18 -24.62
N GLY A 87 -12.20 -16.33 -23.69
CA GLY A 87 -13.02 -15.79 -22.63
C GLY A 87 -13.39 -16.80 -21.55
N GLU A 88 -12.76 -17.97 -21.58
CA GLU A 88 -12.86 -18.97 -20.52
C GLU A 88 -11.87 -18.62 -19.41
N GLY A 89 -12.40 -18.43 -18.20
CA GLY A 89 -11.61 -18.10 -17.01
C GLY A 89 -12.50 -17.72 -15.85
N GLU A 90 -12.01 -17.91 -14.62
CA GLU A 90 -12.71 -17.41 -13.44
C GLU A 90 -12.41 -15.92 -13.24
N ASP A 91 -13.37 -15.21 -12.66
CA ASP A 91 -13.11 -13.86 -12.17
C ASP A 91 -12.10 -13.91 -11.02
N SER A 92 -11.09 -13.03 -11.11
CA SER A 92 -10.08 -12.95 -10.07
C SER A 92 -10.69 -12.38 -8.78
N LYS A 93 -10.46 -13.09 -7.66
CA LYS A 93 -10.77 -12.59 -6.31
C LYS A 93 -9.74 -11.60 -5.78
N ASP A 94 -8.65 -11.36 -6.53
CA ASP A 94 -7.59 -10.47 -6.12
C ASP A 94 -8.04 -9.00 -6.25
N ARG A 95 -7.90 -8.26 -5.14
CA ARG A 95 -8.29 -6.85 -5.04
C ARG A 95 -7.58 -5.94 -6.05
N ARG A 96 -6.39 -6.32 -6.56
CA ARG A 96 -5.64 -5.59 -7.60
C ARG A 96 -6.35 -5.62 -8.95
N PHE A 97 -7.17 -6.64 -9.19
CA PHE A 97 -7.83 -6.89 -10.47
C PHE A 97 -9.36 -6.77 -10.38
N ARG A 98 -9.87 -6.08 -9.36
CA ARG A 98 -11.31 -5.92 -9.10
C ARG A 98 -12.07 -5.10 -10.15
N ASP A 99 -11.34 -4.26 -10.89
CA ASP A 99 -11.93 -3.41 -11.91
C ASP A 99 -12.36 -4.29 -13.09
N GLY A 100 -13.62 -4.18 -13.52
CA GLY A 100 -14.18 -5.01 -14.59
C GLY A 100 -13.42 -4.91 -15.92
N ARG A 101 -12.59 -3.88 -16.10
CA ARG A 101 -11.72 -3.77 -17.29
C ARG A 101 -10.60 -4.80 -17.33
N TRP A 102 -10.30 -5.45 -16.22
CA TRP A 102 -9.41 -6.61 -16.22
C TRP A 102 -10.03 -7.85 -16.86
N THR A 103 -11.35 -7.88 -17.05
CA THR A 103 -12.08 -8.96 -17.72
C THR A 103 -12.64 -8.58 -19.10
N SER A 104 -12.59 -7.30 -19.47
CA SER A 104 -13.24 -6.79 -20.69
C SER A 104 -12.54 -7.17 -21.99
N ASP A 105 -11.21 -7.32 -22.00
CA ASP A 105 -10.45 -7.65 -23.20
C ASP A 105 -9.44 -8.79 -22.99
N PRO A 106 -9.09 -9.53 -24.06
CA PRO A 106 -8.15 -10.65 -23.98
C PRO A 106 -6.76 -10.29 -23.45
N VAL A 107 -6.25 -9.09 -23.73
CA VAL A 107 -4.88 -8.72 -23.32
C VAL A 107 -4.86 -8.45 -21.82
N SER A 108 -5.81 -7.68 -21.30
CA SER A 108 -5.90 -7.41 -19.86
C SER A 108 -6.20 -8.67 -19.04
N ARG A 109 -7.06 -9.57 -19.54
CA ARG A 109 -7.28 -10.89 -18.93
C ARG A 109 -6.00 -11.72 -18.90
N GLY A 110 -5.31 -11.81 -20.04
CA GLY A 110 -4.07 -12.60 -20.15
C GLY A 110 -2.97 -12.08 -19.22
N LEU A 111 -2.75 -10.77 -19.16
CA LEU A 111 -1.77 -10.17 -18.25
C LEU A 111 -2.08 -10.47 -16.78
N ARG A 112 -3.35 -10.35 -16.39
CA ARG A 112 -3.82 -10.70 -15.04
C ARG A 112 -3.58 -12.17 -14.73
N ASP A 113 -4.07 -13.07 -15.58
CA ASP A 113 -4.10 -14.51 -15.29
C ASP A 113 -2.72 -15.13 -15.36
N VAL A 114 -1.84 -14.64 -16.25
CA VAL A 114 -0.43 -15.04 -16.28
C VAL A 114 0.28 -14.58 -15.02
N HIS A 115 0.04 -13.34 -14.56
CA HIS A 115 0.61 -12.84 -13.32
C HIS A 115 0.20 -13.71 -12.12
N LEU A 116 -1.08 -14.05 -12.00
CA LEU A 116 -1.60 -14.95 -10.95
C LEU A 116 -1.04 -16.37 -11.09
N ALA A 117 -0.82 -16.86 -12.31
CA ALA A 117 -0.20 -18.15 -12.56
C ALA A 117 1.26 -18.19 -12.09
N ILE A 118 2.03 -17.11 -12.35
CA ILE A 118 3.41 -16.94 -11.87
C ILE A 118 3.43 -16.91 -10.34
N GLU A 119 2.55 -16.12 -9.71
CA GLU A 119 2.43 -16.06 -8.25
C GLU A 119 2.09 -17.42 -7.65
N GLY A 120 1.10 -18.12 -8.21
CA GLY A 120 0.71 -19.44 -7.74
C GLY A 120 1.83 -20.49 -7.88
N ALA A 121 2.59 -20.46 -8.98
CA ALA A 121 3.74 -21.34 -9.16
C ALA A 121 4.84 -21.04 -8.12
N ALA A 122 5.14 -19.75 -7.91
CA ALA A 122 6.13 -19.33 -6.93
C ALA A 122 5.72 -19.67 -5.49
N ASP A 123 4.45 -19.45 -5.11
CA ASP A 123 3.95 -19.81 -3.79
C ASP A 123 4.06 -21.31 -3.54
N ARG A 124 3.68 -22.16 -4.50
CA ARG A 124 3.85 -23.62 -4.39
C ARG A 124 5.31 -24.03 -4.24
N LEU A 125 6.23 -23.42 -4.99
CA LEU A 125 7.65 -23.68 -4.82
C LEU A 125 8.13 -23.28 -3.42
N ILE A 126 7.71 -22.12 -2.93
CA ILE A 126 8.09 -21.60 -1.61
C ILE A 126 7.46 -22.43 -0.47
N GLU A 127 6.30 -23.06 -0.69
CA GLU A 127 5.69 -23.99 0.27
C GLU A 127 6.50 -25.27 0.48
N THR A 128 7.36 -25.65 -0.47
CA THR A 128 8.29 -26.79 -0.30
C THR A 128 9.42 -26.50 0.68
N LEU A 129 9.64 -25.23 1.04
CA LEU A 129 10.70 -24.84 1.96
C LEU A 129 10.37 -25.22 3.42
N PRO A 130 11.40 -25.52 4.24
CA PRO A 130 11.21 -25.81 5.67
C PRO A 130 10.45 -24.70 6.41
N LYS A 131 9.46 -25.08 7.21
CA LYS A 131 8.73 -24.14 8.09
C LYS A 131 9.61 -23.77 9.29
N GLY A 132 9.55 -22.51 9.70
CA GLY A 132 10.27 -22.00 10.88
C GLY A 132 11.73 -21.58 10.65
N ASP A 133 12.28 -21.82 9.45
CA ASP A 133 13.62 -21.35 9.07
C ASP A 133 13.62 -19.85 8.72
N LYS A 134 14.55 -19.07 9.29
CA LYS A 134 14.64 -17.62 9.07
C LYS A 134 14.90 -17.27 7.61
N ASP A 135 15.72 -18.05 6.91
CA ASP A 135 16.02 -17.78 5.50
C ASP A 135 14.81 -18.10 4.61
N SER A 136 14.12 -19.21 4.89
CA SER A 136 12.87 -19.58 4.20
C SER A 136 11.78 -18.52 4.41
N LEU A 137 11.66 -17.95 5.62
CA LEU A 137 10.73 -16.85 5.91
C LEU A 137 11.11 -15.57 5.13
N ARG A 138 12.39 -15.21 5.08
CA ARG A 138 12.88 -14.06 4.32
C ARG A 138 12.60 -14.22 2.83
N VAL A 139 12.98 -15.36 2.24
CA VAL A 139 12.74 -15.64 0.82
C VAL A 139 11.24 -15.62 0.51
N ARG A 140 10.40 -16.22 1.37
CA ARG A 140 8.94 -16.15 1.21
C ARG A 140 8.44 -14.71 1.19
N PHE A 141 8.85 -13.91 2.17
CA PHE A 141 8.43 -12.52 2.28
C PHE A 141 8.88 -11.72 1.06
N TYR A 142 10.17 -11.70 0.75
CA TYR A 142 10.72 -10.87 -0.32
C TYR A 142 10.30 -11.33 -1.72
N THR A 143 10.12 -12.64 -1.96
CA THR A 143 9.60 -13.10 -3.25
C THR A 143 8.16 -12.64 -3.47
N ARG A 144 7.31 -12.65 -2.44
CA ARG A 144 5.96 -12.08 -2.54
C ARG A 144 5.98 -10.58 -2.80
N GLN A 145 6.91 -9.84 -2.19
CA GLN A 145 7.06 -8.41 -2.48
C GLN A 145 7.55 -8.15 -3.90
N LEU A 146 8.50 -8.95 -4.38
CA LEU A 146 8.96 -8.87 -5.77
C LEU A 146 7.82 -9.14 -6.76
N LEU A 147 7.07 -10.23 -6.56
CA LEU A 147 5.91 -10.56 -7.39
C LEU A 147 4.84 -9.46 -7.33
N SER A 148 4.55 -8.96 -6.14
CA SER A 148 3.60 -7.85 -5.96
C SER A 148 4.05 -6.59 -6.70
N ALA A 149 5.35 -6.28 -6.70
CA ALA A 149 5.93 -5.14 -7.41
C ALA A 149 5.87 -5.31 -8.93
N LEU A 150 6.06 -6.55 -9.43
CA LEU A 150 5.98 -6.89 -10.85
C LEU A 150 4.54 -6.99 -11.39
N SER A 151 3.53 -6.89 -10.52
CA SER A 151 2.12 -6.93 -10.92
C SER A 151 1.82 -5.94 -12.05
N PRO A 152 1.11 -6.35 -13.12
CA PRO A 152 0.76 -5.47 -14.23
C PRO A 152 -0.10 -4.27 -13.78
N SER A 153 -0.80 -4.38 -12.64
CA SER A 153 -1.55 -3.28 -12.03
C SER A 153 -0.70 -2.07 -11.68
N ASN A 154 0.61 -2.24 -11.49
CA ASN A 154 1.52 -1.17 -11.04
C ASN A 154 2.05 -0.32 -12.19
N TYR A 155 1.83 -0.73 -13.44
CA TYR A 155 2.40 -0.08 -14.62
C TYR A 155 1.29 0.56 -15.45
N LEU A 156 1.41 1.86 -15.73
CA LEU A 156 0.44 2.62 -16.52
C LEU A 156 0.12 1.92 -17.85
N ALA A 157 1.13 1.42 -18.57
CA ALA A 157 0.96 0.80 -19.87
C ALA A 157 0.19 -0.54 -19.85
N LEU A 158 0.15 -1.21 -18.70
CA LEU A 158 -0.45 -2.53 -18.55
C LEU A 158 -1.79 -2.49 -17.81
N ASN A 159 -2.00 -1.46 -16.97
CA ASN A 159 -3.22 -1.29 -16.19
C ASN A 159 -4.34 -0.66 -17.05
N PRO A 160 -5.42 -1.39 -17.39
CA PRO A 160 -6.47 -0.88 -18.27
C PRO A 160 -7.18 0.34 -17.68
N ALA A 161 -7.42 0.33 -16.35
CA ALA A 161 -8.06 1.44 -15.66
C ALA A 161 -7.23 2.71 -15.70
N ALA A 162 -5.91 2.59 -15.51
CA ALA A 162 -5.00 3.72 -15.56
C ALA A 162 -4.86 4.27 -16.99
N ARG A 163 -4.78 3.41 -18.01
CA ARG A 163 -4.71 3.83 -19.42
C ARG A 163 -5.96 4.59 -19.84
N GLU A 164 -7.14 4.06 -19.53
CA GLU A 164 -8.39 4.71 -19.92
C GLU A 164 -8.52 6.05 -19.19
N ARG A 165 -8.23 6.11 -17.89
CA ARG A 165 -8.21 7.38 -17.16
C ARG A 165 -7.22 8.39 -17.75
N PHE A 166 -6.06 7.94 -18.19
CA PHE A 166 -5.09 8.77 -18.89
C PHE A 166 -5.67 9.33 -20.20
N LEU A 167 -6.35 8.51 -21.00
CA LEU A 167 -6.98 8.93 -22.25
C LEU A 167 -8.16 9.89 -22.00
N GLU A 168 -9.07 9.55 -21.09
CA GLU A 168 -10.24 10.37 -20.72
C GLU A 168 -9.85 11.76 -20.23
N THR A 169 -8.70 11.87 -19.55
CA THR A 169 -8.23 13.12 -18.96
C THR A 169 -7.26 13.88 -19.85
N ASP A 170 -7.00 13.40 -21.08
CA ASP A 170 -5.90 13.88 -21.94
C ASP A 170 -4.59 14.01 -21.15
N GLY A 171 -4.27 13.02 -20.33
CA GLY A 171 -3.05 12.97 -19.51
C GLY A 171 -3.04 13.76 -18.21
N ARG A 172 -4.10 14.53 -17.90
CA ARG A 172 -4.16 15.31 -16.64
C ARG A 172 -4.05 14.43 -15.40
N SER A 173 -4.55 13.19 -15.43
CA SER A 173 -4.43 12.25 -14.31
C SER A 173 -2.99 11.97 -13.87
N LEU A 174 -2.00 12.04 -14.78
CA LEU A 174 -0.59 11.88 -14.42
C LEU A 174 -0.01 13.11 -13.75
N LEU A 175 -0.41 14.31 -14.19
CA LEU A 175 0.00 15.56 -13.55
C LEU A 175 -0.54 15.65 -12.13
N ASP A 176 -1.81 15.29 -11.94
CA ASP A 176 -2.42 15.24 -10.62
C ASP A 176 -1.74 14.18 -9.73
N GLY A 177 -1.44 13.00 -10.27
CA GLY A 177 -0.69 11.97 -9.56
C GLY A 177 0.73 12.41 -9.18
N PHE A 178 1.42 13.12 -10.06
CA PHE A 178 2.76 13.66 -9.78
C PHE A 178 2.71 14.77 -8.74
N ARG A 179 1.70 15.65 -8.78
CA ARG A 179 1.45 16.64 -7.72
C ARG A 179 1.27 15.96 -6.36
N ASN A 180 0.40 14.94 -6.28
CA ASN A 180 0.16 14.21 -5.04
C ASN A 180 1.46 13.57 -4.50
N LEU A 181 2.27 12.98 -5.38
CA LEU A 181 3.58 12.43 -5.01
C LEU A 181 4.51 13.50 -4.40
N LEU A 182 4.56 14.68 -5.02
CA LEU A 182 5.38 15.79 -4.53
C LEU A 182 4.85 16.34 -3.20
N ASP A 183 3.53 16.47 -3.05
CA ASP A 183 2.89 16.91 -1.80
C ASP A 183 3.22 15.95 -0.64
N ASP A 184 3.18 14.63 -0.89
CA ASP A 184 3.53 13.60 0.10
C ASP A 184 5.03 13.60 0.45
N LEU A 185 5.91 13.89 -0.52
CA LEU A 185 7.35 14.04 -0.29
C LEU A 185 7.70 15.31 0.48
N GLU A 186 7.03 16.42 0.20
CA GLU A 186 7.20 17.67 0.94
C GLU A 186 6.77 17.52 2.39
N ARG A 187 5.61 16.89 2.61
CA ARG A 187 5.08 16.65 3.94
C ARG A 187 6.04 15.81 4.80
N GLY A 188 6.68 14.81 4.20
CA GLY A 188 7.63 13.96 4.91
C GLY A 188 9.09 14.44 4.88
N ASP A 189 9.35 15.69 4.48
CA ASP A 189 10.71 16.27 4.38
C ASP A 189 11.68 15.38 3.59
N GLY A 190 11.25 14.96 2.39
CA GLY A 190 11.98 14.08 1.50
C GLY A 190 11.70 12.59 1.70
N ARG A 191 10.95 12.20 2.75
CA ARG A 191 10.37 10.85 2.88
C ARG A 191 8.94 10.85 2.39
N LEU A 192 8.48 9.71 1.83
CA LEU A 192 7.08 9.55 1.45
C LEU A 192 6.20 9.47 2.70
N ASP A 193 5.52 10.56 3.05
CA ASP A 193 4.43 10.58 4.04
C ASP A 193 3.10 10.54 3.29
N ILE A 194 2.64 9.34 2.93
CA ILE A 194 1.44 9.12 2.12
C ILE A 194 0.20 9.57 2.90
N ASN A 195 -0.57 10.52 2.35
CA ASN A 195 -1.83 10.90 2.98
C ASN A 195 -2.89 9.83 2.75
N MET A 196 -3.41 9.23 3.81
CA MET A 196 -4.52 8.28 3.72
C MET A 196 -5.88 8.93 4.01
N THR A 197 -5.88 10.07 4.69
CA THR A 197 -7.07 10.77 5.17
C THR A 197 -6.83 12.27 5.19
N ASP A 198 -7.88 13.04 4.93
CA ASP A 198 -7.81 14.48 5.16
C ASP A 198 -7.58 14.75 6.66
N ARG A 199 -6.46 15.40 6.98
CA ARG A 199 -6.06 15.70 8.37
C ARG A 199 -6.82 16.91 8.93
N GLU A 200 -7.44 17.71 8.07
CA GLU A 200 -8.22 18.89 8.44
C GLU A 200 -9.73 18.62 8.43
N ALA A 201 -10.14 17.42 7.99
CA ALA A 201 -11.56 17.04 7.96
C ALA A 201 -12.19 16.88 9.35
N PHE A 202 -11.37 16.76 10.41
CA PHE A 202 -11.84 16.52 11.77
C PHE A 202 -11.12 17.38 12.81
N GLU A 203 -11.91 17.96 13.70
CA GLU A 203 -11.50 18.80 14.82
C GLU A 203 -12.00 18.21 16.14
N VAL A 204 -11.06 17.81 17.00
CA VAL A 204 -11.35 17.24 18.33
C VAL A 204 -12.09 18.27 19.19
N GLY A 205 -13.23 17.86 19.74
CA GLY A 205 -14.18 18.71 20.47
C GLY A 205 -15.29 19.31 19.61
N ARG A 206 -15.21 19.20 18.27
CA ARG A 206 -16.25 19.67 17.34
C ARG A 206 -16.95 18.54 16.59
N ASP A 207 -16.19 17.61 16.02
CA ASP A 207 -16.71 16.46 15.24
C ASP A 207 -16.15 15.10 15.68
N LEU A 208 -15.20 15.12 16.62
CA LEU A 208 -14.65 13.97 17.35
C LEU A 208 -14.64 14.28 18.85
N ALA A 209 -14.79 13.27 19.70
CA ALA A 209 -14.80 13.44 21.16
C ALA A 209 -15.86 14.45 21.63
N THR A 210 -17.08 14.34 21.09
CA THR A 210 -18.14 15.35 21.30
C THR A 210 -19.12 14.96 22.41
N THR A 211 -18.92 13.81 23.07
CA THR A 211 -19.76 13.41 24.20
C THR A 211 -19.61 14.44 25.33
N PRO A 212 -20.71 15.07 25.78
CA PRO A 212 -20.64 16.10 26.82
C PRO A 212 -20.00 15.54 28.10
N GLY A 213 -19.01 16.25 28.62
CA GLY A 213 -18.24 15.82 29.78
C GLY A 213 -17.29 16.90 30.26
N GLN A 214 -16.73 16.70 31.45
CA GLN A 214 -15.84 17.66 32.10
C GLN A 214 -14.62 16.98 32.69
N VAL A 215 -13.46 17.65 32.62
CA VAL A 215 -12.25 17.19 33.30
C VAL A 215 -12.39 17.48 34.79
N ILE A 216 -12.48 16.42 35.60
CA ILE A 216 -12.66 16.52 37.06
C ILE A 216 -11.36 16.33 37.84
N TYR A 217 -10.30 15.84 37.19
CA TYR A 217 -8.97 15.69 37.77
C TYR A 217 -7.91 15.74 36.67
N GLN A 218 -6.76 16.36 36.96
CA GLN A 218 -5.63 16.44 36.03
C GLN A 218 -4.30 16.37 36.80
N ASN A 219 -3.34 15.66 36.23
CA ASN A 219 -1.94 15.68 36.65
C ASN A 219 -1.01 15.61 35.42
N GLU A 220 0.29 15.36 35.62
CA GLU A 220 1.29 15.30 34.53
C GLU A 220 1.07 14.14 33.55
N LEU A 221 0.34 13.09 33.95
CA LEU A 221 0.14 11.88 33.15
C LEU A 221 -1.27 11.77 32.57
N ILE A 222 -2.29 12.20 33.32
CA ILE A 222 -3.70 11.93 32.99
C ILE A 222 -4.60 13.15 33.13
N GLN A 223 -5.68 13.14 32.37
CA GLN A 223 -6.90 13.88 32.63
C GLN A 223 -8.04 12.87 32.85
N LEU A 224 -8.79 13.02 33.93
CA LEU A 224 -9.97 12.21 34.21
C LEU A 224 -11.22 12.97 33.75
N ILE A 225 -11.91 12.41 32.77
CA ILE A 225 -13.14 12.98 32.20
C ILE A 225 -14.34 12.30 32.86
N HIS A 226 -15.26 13.10 33.38
CA HIS A 226 -16.58 12.66 33.82
C HIS A 226 -17.62 13.11 32.80
N TYR A 227 -18.21 12.14 32.09
CA TYR A 227 -19.25 12.40 31.10
C TYR A 227 -20.58 12.76 31.76
N GLU A 228 -21.35 13.62 31.09
CA GLU A 228 -22.66 14.03 31.56
C GLU A 228 -23.67 12.87 31.46
N PRO A 229 -24.53 12.68 32.47
CA PRO A 229 -25.50 11.61 32.46
C PRO A 229 -26.60 11.89 31.41
N LEU A 230 -26.78 10.97 30.46
CA LEU A 230 -27.86 11.03 29.47
C LEU A 230 -29.20 10.45 29.99
N THR A 231 -29.22 9.90 31.20
CA THR A 231 -30.40 9.26 31.83
C THR A 231 -30.74 9.91 33.17
N LYS A 232 -32.00 9.79 33.62
CA LYS A 232 -32.44 10.29 34.94
C LYS A 232 -31.82 9.55 36.12
N THR A 233 -31.48 8.28 35.94
CA THR A 233 -30.91 7.40 36.97
C THR A 233 -29.70 6.66 36.42
N GLN A 234 -28.67 6.50 37.25
CA GLN A 234 -27.43 5.79 36.91
C GLN A 234 -27.18 4.64 37.89
N PHE A 235 -26.36 3.68 37.48
CA PHE A 235 -25.93 2.60 38.37
C PHE A 235 -25.05 3.14 39.50
N LYS A 236 -25.18 2.55 40.70
CA LYS A 236 -24.42 2.95 41.89
C LYS A 236 -22.90 2.78 41.72
N ARG A 237 -22.47 1.80 40.92
CA ARG A 237 -21.04 1.54 40.66
C ARG A 237 -20.64 2.24 39.35
N PRO A 238 -19.65 3.14 39.37
CA PRO A 238 -19.18 3.79 38.16
C PRO A 238 -18.38 2.81 37.28
N LEU A 239 -18.36 3.08 35.98
CA LEU A 239 -17.45 2.43 35.04
C LEU A 239 -16.24 3.36 34.83
N LEU A 240 -15.04 2.86 35.14
CA LEU A 240 -13.79 3.54 34.80
C LEU A 240 -13.24 2.95 33.50
N PHE A 241 -13.04 3.80 32.51
CA PHE A 241 -12.48 3.42 31.22
C PHE A 241 -11.01 3.83 31.12
N VAL A 242 -10.13 2.89 30.82
CA VAL A 242 -8.67 3.11 30.71
C VAL A 242 -8.25 2.82 29.26
N PRO A 243 -8.14 3.85 28.41
CA PRO A 243 -7.79 3.68 27.00
C PRO A 243 -6.33 3.21 26.83
N PRO A 244 -5.98 2.58 25.70
CA PRO A 244 -4.60 2.31 25.36
C PRO A 244 -3.85 3.63 25.14
N TRP A 245 -2.58 3.67 25.54
CA TRP A 245 -1.71 4.85 25.48
C TRP A 245 -1.01 5.07 24.13
N ILE A 246 -1.08 4.10 23.22
CA ILE A 246 -0.45 4.20 21.88
C ILE A 246 -1.28 5.13 20.96
N ASN A 247 -2.60 5.06 21.07
CA ASN A 247 -3.53 5.92 20.33
C ASN A 247 -4.29 6.83 21.32
N LYS A 248 -4.95 7.87 20.82
CA LYS A 248 -5.72 8.79 21.68
C LYS A 248 -7.06 8.17 22.10
N TYR A 249 -7.58 8.61 23.25
CA TYR A 249 -8.78 8.02 23.89
C TYR A 249 -10.06 8.12 23.05
N TYR A 250 -10.18 9.13 22.18
CA TYR A 250 -11.39 9.40 21.41
C TYR A 250 -11.67 8.37 20.30
N ILE A 251 -10.84 7.33 20.13
CA ILE A 251 -11.20 6.17 19.31
C ILE A 251 -12.48 5.48 19.81
N PHE A 252 -12.85 5.70 21.07
CA PHE A 252 -14.09 5.21 21.68
C PHE A 252 -15.21 6.26 21.72
N ASP A 253 -14.93 7.49 21.30
CA ASP A 253 -15.85 8.63 21.29
C ASP A 253 -15.69 9.36 19.94
N MET A 254 -16.01 8.64 18.86
CA MET A 254 -15.92 9.14 17.49
C MET A 254 -17.26 9.80 17.09
N LYS A 255 -17.75 9.54 15.86
CA LYS A 255 -19.11 9.96 15.45
C LYS A 255 -20.16 9.01 16.06
N PRO A 256 -21.42 9.44 16.24
CA PRO A 256 -22.48 8.59 16.78
C PRO A 256 -22.66 7.24 16.06
N GLU A 257 -22.40 7.21 14.76
CA GLU A 257 -22.49 5.99 13.92
C GLU A 257 -21.32 5.02 14.12
N ASN A 258 -20.19 5.50 14.65
CA ASN A 258 -18.93 4.76 14.80
C ASN A 258 -18.39 4.82 16.25
N SER A 259 -19.21 5.21 17.22
CA SER A 259 -18.89 5.23 18.65
C SER A 259 -19.33 3.92 19.30
N LEU A 260 -18.72 3.59 20.45
CA LEU A 260 -19.29 2.61 21.38
C LEU A 260 -20.60 3.12 21.99
#